data_AF-A0A0G4K826-F1
#
_entry.id   AF-A0A0G4K826-F1
#
_cell.length_a   1.000
_cell.length_b   1.000
_cell.length_c   1.000
_cell.angle_alpha   90.00
_cell.angle_beta   90.00
_cell.angle_gamma   90.00
#
_symmetry.space_group_name_H-M   'P 1'
#
loop_
_entity.id
_entity.type
_entity.pdbx_description
1 polymer ?
#
loop_
_entity_poly.entity_id
_entity_poly.type
_entity_poly.pdbx_seq_one_letter_code
_entity_poly.pdbx_strand_id
1 'polypeptide(L)'
;MKKILLTLTLLFAFSFSVYAIENKTQYGQWWVYNYINNFNDKKIIGIYQAYTNNIGNIQSIQILTSSDFINIGISYIGKNKNNIKTFQYRFDNEEIKSINVNMNNDIFNLFVINKEMNNKEALLFIKKIVNSKRLRATFDNNTINIYDFELVGIKEILKNTDFSNTLLDKYKNDILN
;
A
#
# COMPACT_ATOMS: atom_id res chain seq x y z
N MET A 1 16.81 -7.81 56.13
CA MET A 1 15.80 -7.48 55.08
C MET A 1 16.43 -6.74 53.90
N LYS A 2 17.19 -7.43 53.03
CA LYS A 2 17.78 -6.82 51.80
C LYS A 2 17.71 -7.71 50.55
N LYS A 3 17.12 -8.91 50.61
CA LYS A 3 17.08 -9.87 49.49
C LYS A 3 15.79 -9.85 48.66
N ILE A 4 14.73 -9.17 49.13
CA ILE A 4 13.44 -9.12 48.42
C ILE A 4 13.40 -7.98 47.39
N LEU A 5 14.22 -6.94 47.56
CA LEU A 5 14.19 -5.76 46.70
C LEU A 5 14.83 -6.00 45.32
N LEU A 6 15.82 -6.90 45.22
CA LEU A 6 16.53 -7.14 43.95
C LEU A 6 15.71 -7.99 42.97
N THR A 7 14.84 -8.86 43.47
CA THR A 7 14.03 -9.77 42.65
C THR A 7 12.84 -9.07 42.00
N LEU A 8 12.30 -8.02 42.63
CA LEU A 8 11.18 -7.26 42.05
C LEU A 8 11.61 -6.34 40.90
N THR A 9 12.84 -5.82 40.91
CA THR A 9 13.37 -5.00 39.81
C THR A 9 13.72 -5.81 38.57
N LEU A 10 14.00 -7.11 38.70
CA LEU A 10 14.29 -7.97 37.53
C LEU A 10 13.03 -8.45 36.80
N LEU A 11 11.88 -8.53 37.49
CA LEU A 11 10.61 -8.90 36.86
C LEU A 11 9.92 -7.73 36.13
N PHE A 12 10.31 -6.49 36.39
CA PHE A 12 9.74 -5.31 35.74
C PHE A 12 10.38 -4.98 34.37
N ALA A 13 11.37 -5.76 33.92
CA ALA A 13 12.06 -5.54 32.65
C ALA A 13 11.46 -6.30 31.45
N PHE A 14 10.48 -7.19 31.65
CA PHE A 14 9.97 -8.06 30.57
C PHE A 14 8.53 -7.77 30.12
N SER A 15 7.91 -6.70 30.57
CA SER A 15 6.65 -6.21 30.00
C SER A 15 6.88 -5.04 29.03
N PHE A 16 7.88 -5.14 28.16
CA PHE A 16 7.73 -4.54 26.84
C PHE A 16 6.80 -5.46 26.06
N SER A 17 5.49 -5.28 26.26
CA SER A 17 4.53 -5.63 25.23
C SER A 17 5.06 -5.03 23.94
N VAL A 18 5.47 -5.91 23.02
CA VAL A 18 5.94 -5.54 21.70
C VAL A 18 4.71 -4.92 21.01
N TYR A 19 4.53 -3.62 21.19
CA TYR A 19 3.60 -2.85 20.38
C TYR A 19 4.32 -2.69 19.05
N ALA A 20 3.69 -3.16 17.96
CA ALA A 20 4.19 -2.82 16.64
C ALA A 20 4.23 -1.29 16.59
N ILE A 21 5.43 -0.72 16.46
CA ILE A 21 5.58 0.72 16.32
C ILE A 21 5.05 1.06 14.94
N GLU A 22 3.77 1.42 14.87
CA GLU A 22 3.14 1.94 13.67
C GLU A 22 3.40 3.44 13.61
N ASN A 23 4.33 3.85 12.75
CA ASN A 23 4.57 5.25 12.45
C ASN A 23 3.77 5.63 11.21
N LYS A 24 2.88 6.62 11.34
CA LYS A 24 2.06 7.13 10.26
C LYS A 24 2.46 8.56 9.90
N THR A 25 2.81 8.79 8.64
CA THR A 25 3.17 10.12 8.11
C THR A 25 2.30 10.45 6.91
N GLN A 26 1.85 11.70 6.80
CA GLN A 26 1.05 12.17 5.67
C GLN A 26 1.90 13.00 4.70
N TYR A 27 1.78 12.74 3.39
CA TYR A 27 2.41 13.46 2.30
C TYR A 27 1.33 13.89 1.29
N GLY A 28 0.77 15.09 1.47
CA GLY A 28 -0.38 15.53 0.69
C GLY A 28 -1.58 14.60 0.89
N GLN A 29 -2.08 13.99 -0.19
CA GLN A 29 -3.20 13.03 -0.15
C GLN A 29 -2.77 11.60 0.22
N TRP A 30 -1.46 11.35 0.33
CA TRP A 30 -0.91 10.04 0.62
C TRP A 30 -0.60 9.86 2.09
N TRP A 31 -0.83 8.66 2.57
CA TRP A 31 -0.44 8.20 3.88
C TRP A 31 0.62 7.12 3.74
N VAL A 32 1.68 7.25 4.53
CA VAL A 32 2.73 6.26 4.67
C VAL A 32 2.62 5.70 6.08
N TYR A 33 2.45 4.40 6.20
CA TYR A 33 2.54 3.69 7.46
C TYR A 33 3.71 2.72 7.42
N ASN A 34 4.49 2.71 8.49
CA ASN A 34 5.57 1.76 8.70
C ASN A 34 5.27 1.01 9.98
N TYR A 35 5.21 -0.32 9.91
CA TYR A 35 5.12 -1.16 11.08
C TYR A 35 6.09 -2.32 10.98
N ILE A 36 6.63 -2.73 12.12
CA ILE A 36 7.43 -3.96 12.23
C ILE A 36 6.48 -5.05 12.72
N ASN A 37 6.40 -6.16 11.97
CA ASN A 37 5.61 -7.30 12.40
C ASN A 37 6.36 -8.06 13.50
N ASN A 38 5.83 -8.01 14.72
CA ASN A 38 6.45 -8.57 15.92
C ASN A 38 6.62 -10.10 15.90
N PHE A 39 5.99 -10.80 14.96
CA PHE A 39 6.12 -12.26 14.84
C PHE A 39 7.32 -12.71 14.00
N ASN A 40 7.86 -11.84 13.14
CA ASN A 40 8.95 -12.21 12.24
C ASN A 40 9.96 -11.08 11.98
N ASP A 41 9.89 -10.01 12.77
CA ASP A 41 10.69 -8.78 12.66
C ASP A 41 10.73 -8.17 11.25
N LYS A 42 9.72 -8.48 10.41
CA LYS A 42 9.67 -7.94 9.07
C LYS A 42 9.08 -6.55 9.11
N LYS A 43 9.88 -5.59 8.63
CA LYS A 43 9.42 -4.26 8.29
C LYS A 43 8.38 -4.35 7.17
N ILE A 44 7.26 -3.67 7.38
CA ILE A 44 6.20 -3.54 6.40
C ILE A 44 5.90 -2.06 6.24
N ILE A 45 6.00 -1.58 5.00
CA ILE A 45 5.71 -0.21 4.64
C ILE A 45 4.53 -0.22 3.69
N GLY A 46 3.48 0.50 4.06
CA GLY A 46 2.36 0.75 3.18
C GLY A 46 2.25 2.23 2.83
N ILE A 47 1.96 2.47 1.56
CA ILE A 47 1.70 3.78 0.99
C ILE A 47 0.29 3.69 0.43
N TYR A 48 -0.62 4.55 0.88
CA TYR A 48 -1.99 4.50 0.41
C TYR A 48 -2.62 5.89 0.25
N GLN A 49 -3.53 5.99 -0.70
CA GLN A 49 -4.43 7.10 -0.88
C GLN A 49 -5.84 6.53 -0.98
N ALA A 50 -6.78 7.13 -0.26
CA ALA A 50 -8.18 6.76 -0.32
C ALA A 50 -9.00 7.94 -0.84
N TYR A 51 -10.00 7.64 -1.65
CA TYR A 51 -10.98 8.59 -2.16
C TYR A 51 -12.37 8.08 -1.85
N THR A 52 -13.20 8.94 -1.26
CA THR A 52 -14.61 8.66 -1.04
C THR A 52 -15.40 9.43 -2.10
N ASN A 53 -16.20 8.72 -2.91
CA ASN A 53 -17.06 9.39 -3.86
C ASN A 53 -18.30 10.00 -3.19
N ASN A 54 -19.08 10.77 -3.96
CA ASN A 54 -20.27 11.48 -3.52
C ASN A 54 -21.41 10.59 -2.98
N ILE A 55 -21.39 9.28 -3.25
CA ILE A 55 -22.37 8.31 -2.73
C ILE A 55 -21.81 7.44 -1.60
N GLY A 56 -20.63 7.80 -1.06
CA GLY A 56 -20.02 7.16 0.11
C GLY A 56 -19.23 5.90 -0.19
N ASN A 57 -18.99 5.54 -1.46
CA ASN A 57 -18.11 4.43 -1.79
C ASN A 57 -16.66 4.88 -1.66
N ILE A 58 -15.87 4.09 -0.93
CA ILE A 58 -14.43 4.34 -0.75
C ILE A 58 -13.68 3.48 -1.74
N GLN A 59 -12.80 4.09 -2.52
CA GLN A 59 -11.76 3.38 -3.22
C GLN A 59 -10.41 3.82 -2.68
N SER A 60 -9.51 2.87 -2.40
CA SER A 60 -8.11 3.18 -2.17
C SER A 60 -7.22 2.52 -3.20
N ILE A 61 -6.09 3.15 -3.45
CA ILE A 61 -4.92 2.51 -4.03
C ILE A 61 -3.87 2.37 -2.93
N GLN A 62 -3.23 1.21 -2.87
CA GLN A 62 -2.21 0.90 -1.88
C GLN A 62 -1.00 0.23 -2.52
N ILE A 63 0.19 0.58 -2.06
CA ILE A 63 1.45 -0.13 -2.31
C ILE A 63 1.93 -0.60 -0.95
N LEU A 64 1.94 -1.91 -0.73
CA LEU A 64 2.45 -2.55 0.48
C LEU A 64 3.73 -3.30 0.15
N THR A 65 4.79 -3.12 0.94
CA THR A 65 6.04 -3.84 0.73
C THR A 65 6.62 -4.36 2.03
N SER A 66 7.26 -5.52 1.94
CA SER A 66 8.07 -6.14 2.98
C SER A 66 9.31 -6.77 2.35
N SER A 67 10.14 -7.50 3.12
CA SER A 67 11.35 -8.17 2.62
C SER A 67 11.08 -9.13 1.46
N ASP A 68 9.87 -9.71 1.42
CA ASP A 68 9.56 -10.82 0.51
C ASP A 68 8.58 -10.44 -0.59
N PHE A 69 7.91 -9.29 -0.49
CA PHE A 69 6.87 -8.91 -1.43
C PHE A 69 6.73 -7.40 -1.64
N ILE A 70 6.13 -7.08 -2.78
CA ILE A 70 5.47 -5.81 -3.09
C ILE A 70 4.08 -6.17 -3.59
N ASN A 71 3.06 -5.58 -2.99
CA ASN A 71 1.67 -5.75 -3.35
C ASN A 71 1.09 -4.39 -3.73
N ILE A 72 0.50 -4.31 -4.91
CA ILE A 72 -0.27 -3.16 -5.35
C ILE A 72 -1.74 -3.58 -5.29
N GLY A 73 -2.48 -2.95 -4.39
CA GLY A 73 -3.87 -3.26 -4.15
C GLY A 73 -4.78 -2.10 -4.52
N ILE A 74 -6.01 -2.44 -4.86
CA ILE A 74 -7.14 -1.51 -4.84
C ILE A 74 -8.15 -2.02 -3.83
N SER A 75 -8.69 -1.12 -3.02
CA SER A 75 -9.85 -1.46 -2.20
C SER A 75 -11.10 -0.82 -2.78
N TYR A 76 -12.25 -1.47 -2.64
CA TYR A 76 -13.55 -0.90 -2.93
C TYR A 76 -14.51 -1.29 -1.81
N ILE A 77 -15.00 -0.29 -1.10
CA ILE A 77 -16.01 -0.43 -0.07
C ILE A 77 -17.27 0.25 -0.60
N GLY A 78 -18.24 -0.56 -1.01
CA GLY A 78 -19.50 -0.08 -1.58
C GLY A 78 -20.53 -1.19 -1.71
N LYS A 79 -21.78 -0.80 -2.01
CA LYS A 79 -22.86 -1.77 -2.28
C LYS A 79 -22.50 -2.57 -3.54
N ASN A 80 -22.79 -3.88 -3.53
CA ASN A 80 -22.60 -4.82 -4.66
C ASN A 80 -21.14 -5.15 -5.06
N LYS A 81 -20.17 -5.05 -4.15
CA LYS A 81 -18.75 -5.39 -4.44
C LYS A 81 -18.54 -6.77 -5.07
N ASN A 82 -19.34 -7.77 -4.68
CA ASN A 82 -19.25 -9.14 -5.17
C ASN A 82 -19.61 -9.31 -6.66
N ASN A 83 -20.19 -8.29 -7.30
CA ASN A 83 -20.55 -8.33 -8.72
C ASN A 83 -19.52 -7.62 -9.62
N ILE A 84 -18.46 -7.05 -9.03
CA ILE A 84 -17.42 -6.34 -9.77
C ILE A 84 -16.53 -7.33 -10.50
N LYS A 85 -16.45 -7.21 -11.82
CA LYS A 85 -15.70 -8.14 -12.69
C LYS A 85 -14.50 -7.50 -13.37
N THR A 86 -14.54 -6.19 -13.56
CA THR A 86 -13.49 -5.47 -14.30
C THR A 86 -13.07 -4.23 -13.52
N PHE A 87 -11.76 -4.06 -13.36
CA PHE A 87 -11.15 -2.80 -12.97
C PHE A 87 -10.57 -2.14 -14.22
N GLN A 88 -10.90 -0.89 -14.43
CA GLN A 88 -10.38 -0.11 -15.55
C GLN A 88 -9.66 1.11 -15.04
N TYR A 89 -8.58 1.45 -15.72
CA TYR A 89 -7.77 2.58 -15.32
C TYR A 89 -7.04 3.22 -16.48
N ARG A 90 -6.67 4.49 -16.31
CA ARG A 90 -5.69 5.17 -17.15
C ARG A 90 -4.85 6.12 -16.31
N PHE A 91 -3.59 6.25 -16.68
CA PHE A 91 -2.71 7.27 -16.15
C PHE A 91 -2.81 8.52 -17.02
N ASP A 92 -3.03 9.68 -16.41
CA ASP A 92 -3.17 10.96 -17.10
C ASP A 92 -4.12 10.88 -18.32
N ASN A 93 -3.59 11.09 -19.53
CA ASN A 93 -4.33 11.03 -20.80
C ASN A 93 -4.01 9.78 -21.63
N GLU A 94 -3.42 8.74 -21.01
CA GLU A 94 -3.16 7.47 -21.69
C GLU A 94 -4.46 6.71 -22.02
N GLU A 95 -4.32 5.68 -22.85
CA GLU A 95 -5.38 4.73 -23.18
C GLU A 95 -5.87 3.98 -21.92
N ILE A 96 -7.18 3.68 -21.90
CA ILE A 96 -7.80 2.92 -20.82
C ILE A 96 -7.35 1.46 -20.90
N LYS A 97 -6.81 0.96 -19.80
CA LYS A 97 -6.52 -0.46 -19.58
C LYS A 97 -7.61 -1.10 -18.73
N SER A 98 -7.85 -2.39 -18.96
CA SER A 98 -8.83 -3.19 -18.22
C SER A 98 -8.17 -4.44 -17.66
N ILE A 99 -8.48 -4.76 -16.40
CA ILE A 99 -8.04 -5.97 -15.70
C ILE A 99 -9.30 -6.69 -15.21
N ASN A 100 -9.38 -8.00 -15.46
CA ASN A 100 -10.41 -8.82 -14.85
C ASN A 100 -10.11 -8.96 -13.35
N VAL A 101 -11.08 -8.60 -12.51
CA VAL A 101 -10.97 -8.67 -11.07
C VAL A 101 -12.02 -9.61 -10.51
N ASN A 102 -11.70 -10.23 -9.38
CA ASN A 102 -12.65 -11.01 -8.61
C ASN A 102 -12.71 -10.42 -7.20
N MET A 103 -13.56 -9.41 -7.01
CA MET A 103 -13.72 -8.75 -5.71
C MET A 103 -14.63 -9.55 -4.78
N ASN A 104 -14.11 -10.65 -4.23
CA ASN A 104 -14.76 -11.37 -3.15
C ASN A 104 -14.58 -10.69 -1.78
N ASN A 105 -13.58 -9.82 -1.66
CA ASN A 105 -13.22 -9.08 -0.46
C ASN A 105 -13.15 -7.57 -0.76
N ASP A 106 -13.08 -6.74 0.29
CA ASP A 106 -12.95 -5.28 0.14
C ASP A 106 -11.63 -4.86 -0.54
N ILE A 107 -10.64 -5.75 -0.61
CA ILE A 107 -9.33 -5.50 -1.23
C ILE A 107 -9.11 -6.51 -2.36
N PHE A 108 -8.74 -5.99 -3.53
CA PHE A 108 -8.25 -6.76 -4.65
C PHE A 108 -6.77 -6.44 -4.90
N ASN A 109 -5.96 -7.49 -5.02
CA ASN A 109 -4.55 -7.35 -5.36
C ASN A 109 -4.43 -7.22 -6.88
N LEU A 110 -4.12 -6.01 -7.37
CA LEU A 110 -3.87 -5.77 -8.79
C LEU A 110 -2.62 -6.51 -9.25
N PHE A 111 -1.54 -6.34 -8.49
CA PHE A 111 -0.24 -6.90 -8.82
C PHE A 111 0.48 -7.33 -7.56
N VAL A 112 1.22 -8.44 -7.68
CA VAL A 112 2.11 -8.94 -6.63
C VAL A 112 3.47 -9.24 -7.25
N ILE A 113 4.52 -8.71 -6.63
CA ILE A 113 5.91 -9.09 -6.86
C ILE A 113 6.35 -9.84 -5.61
N ASN A 114 6.85 -11.05 -5.77
CA ASN A 114 7.46 -11.80 -4.67
C ASN A 114 8.96 -11.93 -4.91
N LYS A 115 9.73 -12.23 -3.86
CA LYS A 115 11.19 -12.39 -3.92
C LYS A 115 11.65 -13.37 -5.01
N GLU A 116 10.86 -14.40 -5.27
CA GLU A 116 11.14 -15.49 -6.23
C GLU A 116 10.67 -15.18 -7.65
N MET A 117 9.75 -14.22 -7.84
CA MET A 117 9.14 -13.92 -9.14
C MET A 117 9.11 -12.42 -9.40
N ASN A 118 9.91 -11.99 -10.36
CA ASN A 118 9.87 -10.61 -10.85
C ASN A 118 8.66 -10.42 -11.77
N ASN A 119 7.72 -9.58 -11.36
CA ASN A 119 6.59 -9.17 -12.19
C ASN A 119 6.91 -7.82 -12.84
N LYS A 120 7.43 -7.86 -14.08
CA LYS A 120 7.79 -6.66 -14.84
C LYS A 120 6.61 -5.70 -15.02
N GLU A 121 5.39 -6.24 -15.18
CA GLU A 121 4.19 -5.42 -15.33
C GLU A 121 3.88 -4.65 -14.04
N ALA A 122 4.05 -5.29 -12.88
CA ALA A 122 3.91 -4.64 -11.59
C ALA A 122 4.92 -3.50 -11.40
N LEU A 123 6.19 -3.72 -11.74
CA LEU A 123 7.22 -2.68 -11.67
C LEU A 123 6.93 -1.51 -12.61
N LEU A 124 6.49 -1.81 -13.85
CA LEU A 124 6.05 -0.79 -14.80
C LEU A 124 4.84 -0.01 -14.27
N PHE A 125 3.91 -0.66 -13.59
CA PHE A 125 2.77 0.00 -12.97
C PHE A 125 3.22 0.97 -11.86
N ILE A 126 4.11 0.55 -10.94
CA ILE A 126 4.66 1.46 -9.91
C ILE A 126 5.41 2.62 -10.58
N LYS A 127 6.21 2.34 -11.59
CA LYS A 127 6.95 3.37 -12.33
C LYS A 127 6.01 4.37 -13.01
N LYS A 128 4.87 3.93 -13.52
CA LYS A 128 3.81 4.83 -14.01
C LYS A 128 3.18 5.64 -12.88
N ILE A 129 2.83 5.02 -11.75
CA ILE A 129 2.31 5.76 -10.58
C ILE A 129 3.25 6.90 -10.19
N VAL A 130 4.56 6.64 -10.12
CA VAL A 130 5.59 7.60 -9.68
C VAL A 130 5.77 8.77 -10.65
N ASN A 131 5.54 8.54 -11.94
CA ASN A 131 5.84 9.51 -13.00
C ASN A 131 4.58 10.15 -13.63
N SER A 132 3.39 9.76 -13.18
CA SER A 132 2.11 10.32 -13.65
C SER A 132 1.58 11.33 -12.64
N LYS A 133 0.68 12.22 -13.06
CA LYS A 133 0.01 13.17 -12.15
C LYS A 133 -1.27 12.61 -11.58
N ARG A 134 -2.00 11.83 -12.37
CA ARG A 134 -3.32 11.29 -12.02
C ARG A 134 -3.48 9.84 -12.45
N LEU A 135 -4.23 9.09 -11.65
CA LEU A 135 -4.78 7.79 -12.02
C LEU A 135 -6.30 7.89 -11.95
N ARG A 136 -6.95 7.73 -13.10
CA ARG A 136 -8.40 7.62 -13.17
C ARG A 136 -8.80 6.18 -13.24
N ALA A 137 -9.74 5.77 -12.40
CA ALA A 137 -10.20 4.41 -12.33
C ALA A 137 -11.73 4.29 -12.23
N THR A 138 -12.25 3.18 -12.75
CA THR A 138 -13.65 2.78 -12.69
C THR A 138 -13.75 1.26 -12.53
N PHE A 139 -14.90 0.79 -12.08
CA PHE A 139 -15.26 -0.62 -12.11
C PHE A 139 -16.39 -0.87 -13.13
N ASP A 140 -16.32 -1.97 -13.87
CA ASP A 140 -17.32 -2.44 -14.85
C ASP A 140 -17.85 -1.38 -15.84
N ASN A 141 -16.97 -0.57 -16.45
CA ASN A 141 -17.35 0.54 -17.34
C ASN A 141 -18.31 1.57 -16.71
N ASN A 142 -18.41 1.61 -15.39
CA ASN A 142 -19.31 2.53 -14.70
C ASN A 142 -18.71 3.95 -14.69
N THR A 143 -19.08 4.73 -15.69
CA THR A 143 -18.67 6.13 -15.86
C THR A 143 -19.23 7.08 -14.80
N ILE A 144 -20.20 6.62 -13.99
CA ILE A 144 -20.79 7.40 -12.90
C ILE A 144 -19.86 7.41 -11.67
N ASN A 145 -19.12 6.32 -11.44
CA ASN A 145 -18.22 6.16 -10.30
C ASN A 145 -16.75 6.22 -10.76
N ILE A 146 -16.34 7.38 -11.28
CA ILE A 146 -14.94 7.65 -11.61
C ILE A 146 -14.20 8.10 -10.35
N TYR A 147 -13.11 7.42 -10.06
CA TYR A 147 -12.18 7.76 -8.99
C TYR A 147 -10.95 8.42 -9.61
N ASP A 148 -10.60 9.63 -9.17
CA ASP A 148 -9.46 10.40 -9.68
C ASP A 148 -8.43 10.53 -8.54
N PHE A 149 -7.41 9.66 -8.57
CA PHE A 149 -6.33 9.65 -7.60
C PHE A 149 -5.25 10.64 -8.02
N GLU A 150 -4.94 11.59 -7.13
CA GLU A 150 -3.81 12.49 -7.30
C GLU A 150 -2.49 11.78 -6.91
N LEU A 151 -1.64 11.53 -7.89
CA LEU A 151 -0.38 10.79 -7.71
C LEU A 151 0.80 11.68 -7.31
N VAL A 152 0.58 13.01 -7.25
CA VAL A 152 1.57 13.97 -6.78
C VAL A 152 1.98 13.62 -5.35
N GLY A 153 3.29 13.63 -5.09
CA GLY A 153 3.87 13.28 -3.78
C GLY A 153 4.44 11.87 -3.70
N ILE A 154 4.01 10.90 -4.53
CA ILE A 154 4.58 9.54 -4.46
C ILE A 154 6.09 9.51 -4.71
N LYS A 155 6.57 10.29 -5.69
CA LYS A 155 8.01 10.34 -5.99
C LYS A 155 8.82 10.82 -4.78
N GLU A 156 8.28 11.75 -4.01
CA GLU A 156 8.91 12.25 -2.79
C GLU A 156 8.83 11.24 -1.64
N ILE A 157 7.68 10.59 -1.46
CA ILE A 157 7.52 9.48 -0.51
C ILE A 157 8.56 8.39 -0.76
N LEU A 158 8.72 7.97 -2.02
CA LEU A 158 9.70 6.96 -2.38
C LEU A 158 11.13 7.40 -2.06
N LYS A 159 11.45 8.69 -2.21
CA LYS A 159 12.78 9.22 -1.88
C LYS A 159 13.02 9.29 -0.38
N ASN A 160 12.05 9.83 0.38
CA ASN A 160 12.22 10.23 1.78
C ASN A 160 11.85 9.14 2.79
N THR A 161 11.11 8.12 2.38
CA THR A 161 10.80 6.97 3.24
C THR A 161 11.98 6.00 3.22
N ASP A 162 12.38 5.55 4.41
CA ASP A 162 13.38 4.50 4.58
C ASP A 162 12.74 3.15 4.21
N PHE A 163 13.11 2.59 3.06
CA PHE A 163 12.66 1.27 2.59
C PHE A 163 13.63 0.14 2.94
N SER A 164 14.70 0.41 3.71
CA SER A 164 15.70 -0.60 4.05
C SER A 164 15.06 -1.91 4.50
N ASN A 165 15.61 -3.03 4.03
CA ASN A 165 15.13 -4.39 4.28
C ASN A 165 13.76 -4.73 3.67
N THR A 166 13.25 -3.93 2.72
CA THR A 166 12.06 -4.27 1.93
C THR A 166 12.44 -4.61 0.48
N LEU A 167 11.58 -5.36 -0.20
CA LEU A 167 11.76 -5.70 -1.61
C LEU A 167 11.67 -4.47 -2.51
N LEU A 168 10.90 -3.44 -2.12
CA LEU A 168 10.81 -2.19 -2.86
C LEU A 168 12.14 -1.42 -2.90
N ASP A 169 12.96 -1.52 -1.85
CA ASP A 169 14.28 -0.88 -1.79
C ASP A 169 15.20 -1.34 -2.94
N LYS A 170 15.16 -2.64 -3.26
CA LYS A 170 15.88 -3.23 -4.39
C LYS A 170 15.51 -2.59 -5.74
N TYR A 171 14.25 -2.19 -5.91
CA TYR A 171 13.73 -1.63 -7.16
C TYR A 171 13.60 -0.11 -7.13
N LYS A 172 13.86 0.55 -5.99
CA LYS A 172 13.61 1.98 -5.77
C LYS A 172 14.31 2.84 -6.82
N ASN A 173 15.59 2.57 -7.12
CA ASN A 173 16.33 3.33 -8.12
C ASN A 173 15.76 3.14 -9.53
N ASP A 174 15.42 1.91 -9.91
CA ASP A 174 14.84 1.61 -11.23
C ASP A 174 13.45 2.23 -11.41
N ILE A 175 12.70 2.39 -10.32
CA ILE A 175 11.38 3.01 -10.31
C ILE A 175 11.49 4.54 -10.39
N LEU A 176 12.49 5.14 -9.74
CA LEU A 176 12.67 6.59 -9.65
C LEU A 176 13.33 7.23 -10.89
N ASN A 177 14.12 6.44 -11.64
CA ASN A 177 14.82 6.83 -12.87
C ASN A 177 14.00 6.50 -14.11
#